data_AF-A0A537H063-F1
#
_entry.id   AF-A0A537H063-F1
#
_cell.length_a   1.000
_cell.length_b   1.000
_cell.length_c   1.000
_cell.angle_alpha   90.00
_cell.angle_beta   90.00
_cell.angle_gamma   90.00
#
_symmetry.space_group_name_H-M   'P 1'
#
loop_
_entity.id
_entity.type
_entity.pdbx_description
1 polymer ?
#
loop_
_entity_poly.entity_id
_entity_poly.type
_entity_poly.pdbx_seq_one_letter_code
_entity_poly.pdbx_strand_id
1 'polypeptide(L)'
;MVAKVKTIVVKFQPPETYGGFVSKIVNPILDDFSHFLILDSDTTYEFFPDNIAEQFGTADIVGFNVVSSSRIFRAWEKITYWLKLSPRVRGAAMLLSSDFLRRIAGYPSGEFVDTILLQKSKHTIVAPFTVYHNQRFDLKHSVWRQISDGKFRAELRYSFWRTLLHSIFRVRPFVFLSYVFHRLPKEE
;
A
#
# COMPACT_ATOMS: atom_id res chain seq x y z
N MET A 1 24.00 1.59 15.19
CA MET A 1 22.89 2.27 15.88
C MET A 1 21.84 1.22 16.16
N VAL A 2 21.34 1.12 17.40
CA VAL A 2 20.20 0.25 17.73
C VAL A 2 18.99 0.80 16.99
N ALA A 3 18.29 -0.04 16.22
CA ALA A 3 17.11 0.43 15.52
C ALA A 3 16.01 0.72 16.55
N LYS A 4 15.37 1.88 16.42
CA LYS A 4 14.23 2.28 17.23
C LYS A 4 13.04 2.45 16.32
N VAL A 5 12.04 1.58 16.44
CA VAL A 5 10.88 1.55 15.56
C VAL A 5 9.64 2.06 16.28
N LYS A 6 8.89 2.96 15.63
CA LYS A 6 7.54 3.34 16.08
C LYS A 6 6.50 2.56 15.28
N THR A 7 5.71 1.76 15.96
CA THR A 7 4.53 1.11 15.35
C THR A 7 3.34 2.07 15.35
N ILE A 8 2.69 2.21 14.20
CA ILE A 8 1.50 3.03 13.98
C ILE A 8 0.40 2.13 13.43
N VAL A 9 -0.66 1.95 14.22
CA VAL A 9 -1.86 1.24 13.80
C VAL A 9 -2.85 2.26 13.25
N VAL A 10 -3.16 2.15 11.96
CA VAL A 10 -3.97 3.13 11.25
C VAL A 10 -5.45 2.94 11.58
N LYS A 11 -6.05 4.00 12.12
CA LYS A 11 -7.46 4.06 12.51
C LYS A 11 -8.01 5.46 12.21
N PHE A 12 -8.36 5.70 10.95
CA PHE A 12 -8.91 6.98 10.52
C PHE A 12 -10.41 6.88 10.24
N GLN A 13 -11.10 8.01 10.27
CA GLN A 13 -12.50 8.12 9.88
C GLN A 13 -12.67 9.26 8.87
N PRO A 14 -13.50 9.11 7.83
CA PRO A 14 -13.82 10.21 6.93
C PRO A 14 -14.33 11.44 7.69
N PRO A 15 -13.96 12.68 7.30
CA PRO A 15 -13.35 13.05 6.02
C PRO A 15 -11.81 12.93 5.98
N GLU A 16 -11.17 12.41 7.04
CA GLU A 16 -9.72 12.20 7.06
C GLU A 16 -9.30 11.12 6.06
N THR A 17 -8.13 11.29 5.44
CA THR A 17 -7.53 10.28 4.56
C THR A 17 -6.54 9.42 5.34
N TYR A 18 -6.26 8.21 4.83
CA TYR A 18 -5.21 7.35 5.38
C TYR A 18 -3.88 8.11 5.53
N GLY A 19 -3.46 8.82 4.48
CA GLY A 19 -2.24 9.63 4.52
C GLY A 19 -2.31 10.76 5.52
N GLY A 20 -3.45 11.46 5.59
CA GLY A 20 -3.67 12.54 6.54
C GLY A 20 -3.51 12.09 7.98
N PHE A 21 -4.10 10.95 8.34
CA PHE A 21 -3.96 10.36 9.66
C PHE A 21 -2.50 10.02 9.99
N VAL A 22 -1.83 9.27 9.11
CA VAL A 22 -0.46 8.79 9.36
C VAL A 22 0.53 9.95 9.39
N SER A 23 0.43 10.90 8.46
CA SER A 23 1.34 12.05 8.37
C SER A 23 1.28 12.94 9.61
N LYS A 24 0.10 13.15 10.21
CA LYS A 24 -0.07 13.89 11.47
C LYS A 24 0.66 13.24 12.63
N ILE A 25 0.82 11.92 12.62
CA ILE A 25 1.52 11.18 13.68
C ILE A 25 3.02 11.07 13.39
N VAL A 26 3.39 10.71 12.16
CA VAL A 26 4.78 10.43 11.76
C VAL A 26 5.62 11.70 11.67
N ASN A 27 5.14 12.70 10.94
CA ASN A 27 5.97 13.85 10.56
C ASN A 27 6.49 14.64 11.77
N PRO A 28 5.72 14.86 12.86
CA PRO A 28 6.21 15.58 14.03
C PRO A 28 7.30 14.85 14.84
N ILE A 29 7.41 13.53 14.70
CA ILE A 29 8.32 12.69 15.50
C ILE A 29 9.36 11.99 14.61
N LEU A 30 9.56 12.47 13.38
CA LEU A 30 10.36 11.81 12.37
C LEU A 30 11.81 11.60 12.79
N ASP A 31 12.34 12.51 13.62
CA ASP A 31 13.72 12.47 14.11
C ASP A 31 13.90 11.62 15.38
N ASP A 32 12.81 11.23 16.04
CA ASP A 32 12.85 10.48 17.31
C ASP A 32 13.00 8.96 17.12
N PHE A 33 12.79 8.49 15.89
CA PHE A 33 12.75 7.08 15.51
C PHE A 33 13.56 6.85 14.24
N SER A 34 14.16 5.67 14.13
CA SER A 34 14.91 5.27 12.93
C SER A 34 13.99 4.76 11.82
N HIS A 35 12.86 4.16 12.20
CA HIS A 35 11.90 3.58 11.28
C HIS A 35 10.48 3.65 11.86
N PHE A 36 9.50 3.55 10.97
CA PHE A 36 8.08 3.52 11.29
C PHE A 36 7.44 2.26 10.71
N LEU A 37 6.81 1.45 11.55
CA LEU A 37 6.00 0.33 11.09
C LEU A 37 4.54 0.78 11.00
N ILE A 38 4.05 0.95 9.78
CA ILE A 38 2.65 1.30 9.51
C ILE A 38 1.85 0.02 9.32
N LEU A 39 0.74 -0.12 10.05
CA LEU A 39 -0.11 -1.31 10.06
C LEU A 39 -1.58 -0.94 9.93
N ASP A 40 -2.31 -1.71 9.13
CA ASP A 40 -3.78 -1.66 9.16
C ASP A 40 -4.32 -2.24 10.48
N SER A 41 -5.44 -1.71 10.95
CA SER A 41 -6.04 -2.07 12.25
C SER A 41 -6.43 -3.54 12.41
N ASP A 42 -6.60 -4.26 11.30
CA ASP A 42 -6.98 -5.66 11.22
C ASP A 42 -5.81 -6.56 10.80
N THR A 43 -4.57 -6.12 11.01
CA THR A 43 -3.37 -6.92 10.74
C THR A 43 -2.74 -7.49 12.00
N THR A 44 -2.23 -8.72 11.89
CA THR A 44 -1.47 -9.40 12.96
C THR A 44 -0.15 -9.93 12.42
N TYR A 45 0.88 -9.96 13.26
CA TYR A 45 2.23 -10.35 12.89
C TYR A 45 2.98 -10.97 14.08
N GLU A 46 3.98 -11.81 13.79
CA GLU A 46 4.77 -12.54 14.77
C GLU A 46 6.27 -12.26 14.58
N PHE A 47 6.66 -10.99 14.62
CA PHE A 47 8.06 -10.57 14.55
C PHE A 47 8.29 -9.31 15.39
N PHE A 48 9.56 -9.04 15.74
CA PHE A 48 9.94 -7.82 16.43
C PHE A 48 10.37 -6.76 15.42
N PRO A 49 9.67 -5.60 15.32
CA PRO A 49 9.97 -4.60 14.31
C PRO A 49 11.39 -4.06 14.36
N ASP A 50 11.96 -3.90 15.57
CA ASP A 50 13.33 -3.43 15.77
C ASP A 50 14.34 -4.39 15.12
N ASN A 51 14.17 -5.72 15.29
CA ASN A 51 15.03 -6.71 14.65
C ASN A 51 14.94 -6.66 13.12
N ILE A 52 13.74 -6.41 12.57
CA ILE A 52 13.56 -6.24 11.11
C ILE A 52 14.28 -4.98 10.63
N ALA A 53 14.15 -3.88 11.37
CA ALA A 53 14.83 -2.63 11.05
C ALA A 53 16.36 -2.76 11.12
N GLU A 54 16.90 -3.55 12.05
CA GLU A 54 18.33 -3.85 12.09
C GLU A 54 18.76 -4.72 10.90
N GLN A 55 17.99 -5.76 10.58
CA GLN A 55 18.30 -6.69 9.51
C GLN A 55 18.23 -6.05 8.12
N PHE A 56 17.28 -5.13 7.90
CA PHE A 56 17.00 -4.53 6.60
C PHE A 56 17.16 -3.00 6.59
N GLY A 57 17.92 -2.42 7.52
CA GLY A 57 18.01 -0.97 7.75
C GLY A 57 18.56 -0.12 6.59
N THR A 58 19.05 -0.76 5.53
CA THR A 58 19.46 -0.09 4.28
C THR A 58 18.32 0.07 3.28
N ALA A 59 17.15 -0.52 3.54
CA ALA A 59 15.97 -0.39 2.70
C ALA A 59 15.19 0.89 3.04
N ASP A 60 14.68 1.54 2.01
CA ASP A 60 13.74 2.65 2.16
C ASP A 60 12.40 2.15 2.68
N ILE A 61 11.99 1.00 2.12
CA ILE A 61 10.73 0.33 2.37
C ILE A 61 10.97 -1.17 2.52
N VAL A 62 10.54 -1.72 3.64
CA VAL A 62 10.43 -3.17 3.84
C VAL A 62 8.95 -3.54 3.85
N GLY A 63 8.53 -4.28 2.83
CA GLY A 63 7.24 -4.93 2.79
C GLY A 63 7.28 -6.34 3.37
N PHE A 64 6.10 -6.87 3.66
CA PHE A 64 5.94 -8.21 4.22
C PHE A 64 5.07 -9.09 3.31
N ASN A 65 5.17 -10.41 3.51
CA ASN A 65 4.27 -11.35 2.87
C ASN A 65 2.90 -11.27 3.53
N VAL A 66 2.02 -10.43 2.97
CA VAL A 66 0.65 -10.27 3.47
C VAL A 66 -0.24 -11.41 2.98
N VAL A 67 -0.79 -12.15 3.93
CA VAL A 67 -1.70 -13.27 3.71
C VAL A 67 -3.06 -12.94 4.30
N SER A 68 -4.10 -12.91 3.47
CA SER A 68 -5.47 -12.75 3.95
C SER A 68 -5.91 -13.95 4.80
N SER A 69 -6.67 -13.74 5.86
CA SER A 69 -7.29 -14.84 6.63
C SER A 69 -8.33 -15.62 5.80
N SER A 70 -9.04 -14.94 4.88
CA SER A 70 -10.05 -15.56 4.02
C SER A 70 -9.45 -16.45 2.91
N ARG A 71 -9.86 -17.72 2.85
CA ARG A 71 -9.49 -18.69 1.80
C ARG A 71 -9.93 -18.24 0.40
N ILE A 72 -11.12 -17.65 0.30
CA ILE A 72 -11.67 -17.13 -0.97
C ILE A 72 -10.81 -15.98 -1.47
N PHE A 73 -10.45 -15.06 -0.57
CA PHE A 73 -9.55 -13.95 -0.93
C PHE A 73 -8.18 -14.48 -1.35
N ARG A 74 -7.60 -15.47 -0.66
CA ARG A 74 -6.34 -16.12 -1.09
C ARG A 74 -6.43 -16.70 -2.50
N ALA A 75 -7.51 -17.42 -2.82
CA ALA A 75 -7.72 -18.00 -4.14
C ALA A 75 -7.87 -16.90 -5.21
N TRP A 76 -8.69 -15.89 -4.93
CA TRP A 76 -8.85 -14.71 -5.77
C TRP A 76 -7.52 -14.00 -6.03
N GLU A 77 -6.69 -13.84 -5.00
CA GLU A 77 -5.37 -13.24 -5.13
C GLU A 77 -4.42 -14.09 -5.96
N LYS A 78 -4.46 -15.41 -5.83
CA LYS A 78 -3.63 -16.29 -6.67
C LYS A 78 -3.97 -16.13 -8.15
N ILE A 79 -5.25 -15.96 -8.47
CA ILE A 79 -5.74 -15.72 -9.83
C ILE A 79 -5.36 -14.32 -10.31
N THR A 80 -5.62 -13.29 -9.50
CA THR A 80 -5.36 -11.88 -9.84
C THR A 80 -3.86 -11.58 -9.94
N TYR A 81 -3.04 -12.25 -9.12
CA TYR A 81 -1.62 -11.97 -8.95
C TYR A 81 -0.69 -13.08 -9.43
N TRP A 82 -1.17 -13.92 -10.34
CA TRP A 82 -0.38 -15.00 -10.94
C TRP A 82 0.93 -14.49 -11.58
N LEU A 83 0.87 -13.30 -12.21
CA LEU A 83 2.03 -12.63 -12.79
C LEU A 83 2.71 -11.72 -11.74
N LYS A 84 3.92 -12.12 -11.29
CA LYS A 84 4.74 -11.41 -10.29
C LYS A 84 5.77 -10.49 -10.96
N LEU A 85 5.32 -9.41 -11.56
CA LEU A 85 6.20 -8.45 -12.26
C LEU A 85 7.05 -7.55 -11.35
N SER A 86 6.73 -7.47 -10.05
CA SER A 86 7.46 -6.62 -9.09
C SER A 86 7.31 -7.14 -7.66
N PRO A 87 8.23 -6.78 -6.74
CA PRO A 87 8.07 -7.01 -5.31
C PRO A 87 6.75 -6.41 -4.81
N ARG A 88 6.00 -7.18 -4.03
CA ARG A 88 4.66 -6.80 -3.59
C ARG A 88 4.72 -6.27 -2.16
N VAL A 89 5.05 -5.00 -2.04
CA VAL A 89 4.80 -4.26 -0.79
C VAL A 89 3.33 -3.84 -0.78
N ARG A 90 2.63 -4.12 0.31
CA ARG A 90 1.24 -3.69 0.51
C ARG A 90 1.17 -2.74 1.69
N GLY A 91 0.33 -1.71 1.61
CA GLY A 91 0.11 -0.77 2.73
C GLY A 91 -0.46 -1.38 4.01
N ALA A 92 -0.97 -2.62 3.94
CA ALA A 92 -1.44 -3.32 5.14
C ALA A 92 -0.36 -3.47 6.20
N ALA A 93 0.90 -3.65 5.78
CA ALA A 93 2.05 -3.61 6.67
C ALA A 93 3.29 -3.16 5.92
N MET A 94 3.90 -2.07 6.39
CA MET A 94 5.07 -1.48 5.77
C MET A 94 6.00 -0.88 6.82
N LEU A 95 7.26 -1.29 6.82
CA LEU A 95 8.30 -0.66 7.61
C LEU A 95 9.02 0.36 6.73
N LEU A 96 9.08 1.60 7.20
CA LEU A 96 9.61 2.75 6.46
C LEU A 96 10.81 3.33 7.19
N SER A 97 11.91 3.57 6.49
CA SER A 97 13.05 4.29 7.04
C SER A 97 12.76 5.78 7.21
N SER A 98 13.14 6.35 8.35
CA SER A 98 13.07 7.79 8.59
C SER A 98 13.95 8.58 7.63
N ASP A 99 15.10 8.05 7.22
CA ASP A 99 15.96 8.67 6.22
C ASP A 99 15.26 8.78 4.88
N PHE A 100 14.57 7.72 4.46
CA PHE A 100 13.77 7.74 3.26
C PHE A 100 12.65 8.80 3.35
N LEU A 101 11.90 8.82 4.45
CA LEU A 101 10.83 9.79 4.66
C LEU A 101 11.37 11.22 4.65
N ARG A 102 12.50 11.50 5.30
CA ARG A 102 13.18 12.81 5.25
C ARG A 102 13.51 13.22 3.81
N ARG A 103 14.07 12.31 3.02
CA ARG A 103 14.40 12.60 1.60
C ARG A 103 13.19 12.96 0.75
N ILE A 104 11.99 12.49 1.10
CA ILE A 104 10.76 12.78 0.34
C ILE A 104 9.90 13.90 0.96
N ALA A 105 10.45 14.63 1.94
CA ALA A 105 9.78 15.68 2.72
C ALA A 105 8.64 15.19 3.62
N GLY A 106 8.80 14.01 4.21
CA GLY A 106 7.89 13.42 5.18
C GLY A 106 6.91 12.40 4.58
N TYR A 107 6.03 11.88 5.44
CA TYR A 107 4.97 10.97 5.04
C TYR A 107 3.86 11.73 4.27
N PRO A 108 3.45 11.27 3.07
CA PRO A 108 2.41 11.94 2.28
C PRO A 108 1.04 11.96 2.96
N SER A 109 0.36 13.11 2.93
CA SER A 109 -0.96 13.32 3.54
C SER A 109 -2.16 13.00 2.63
N GLY A 110 -1.92 12.66 1.36
CA GLY A 110 -2.95 12.40 0.37
C GLY A 110 -3.56 11.00 0.40
N GLU A 111 -4.36 10.69 -0.62
CA GLU A 111 -4.76 9.32 -0.93
C GLU A 111 -3.62 8.57 -1.66
N PHE A 112 -3.73 7.24 -1.77
CA PHE A 112 -2.77 6.38 -2.50
C PHE A 112 -1.32 6.47 -2.04
N VAL A 113 -1.10 6.71 -0.76
CA VAL A 113 0.23 6.92 -0.19
C VAL A 113 1.19 5.77 -0.52
N ASP A 114 0.73 4.53 -0.49
CA ASP A 114 1.52 3.36 -0.92
C ASP A 114 2.15 3.54 -2.30
N THR A 115 1.39 4.05 -3.26
CA THR A 115 1.86 4.24 -4.64
C THR A 115 2.92 5.33 -4.68
N ILE A 116 2.70 6.44 -3.97
CA ILE A 116 3.63 7.56 -3.89
C ILE A 116 4.94 7.11 -3.23
N LEU A 117 4.86 6.40 -2.10
CA LEU A 117 6.03 5.87 -1.39
C LEU A 117 6.82 4.92 -2.29
N LEU A 118 6.15 3.98 -2.96
CA LEU A 118 6.81 3.03 -3.86
C LEU A 118 7.44 3.69 -5.09
N GLN A 119 6.84 4.76 -5.64
CA GLN A 119 7.41 5.50 -6.75
C GLN A 119 8.65 6.30 -6.36
N LYS A 120 8.71 6.81 -5.12
CA LYS A 120 9.83 7.61 -4.62
C LYS A 120 10.95 6.77 -3.98
N SER A 121 10.66 5.54 -3.60
CA SER A 121 11.64 4.61 -3.03
C SER A 121 12.71 4.23 -4.07
N LYS A 122 13.98 4.22 -3.65
CA LYS A 122 15.09 3.71 -4.46
C LYS A 122 15.40 2.26 -4.14
N HIS A 123 15.08 1.82 -2.93
CA HIS A 123 15.44 0.49 -2.45
C HIS A 123 14.29 -0.13 -1.65
N THR A 124 13.55 -1.02 -2.28
CA THR A 124 12.39 -1.70 -1.70
C THR A 124 12.68 -3.20 -1.55
N ILE A 125 12.53 -3.73 -0.34
CA ILE A 125 12.73 -5.15 -0.03
C ILE A 125 11.40 -5.77 0.43
N VAL A 126 11.22 -7.07 0.15
CA VAL A 126 10.16 -7.87 0.76
C VAL A 126 10.82 -8.85 1.73
N ALA A 127 10.59 -8.66 3.03
CA ALA A 127 11.13 -9.53 4.04
C ALA A 127 10.36 -10.87 4.08
N PRO A 128 11.01 -11.98 4.44
CA PRO A 128 10.40 -13.32 4.42
C PRO A 128 9.43 -13.57 5.59
N PHE A 129 8.93 -12.52 6.25
CA PHE A 129 7.98 -12.62 7.35
C PHE A 129 6.54 -12.49 6.85
N THR A 130 5.65 -13.24 7.49
CA THR A 130 4.23 -13.24 7.15
C THR A 130 3.48 -12.28 8.06
N VAL A 131 2.63 -11.46 7.44
CA VAL A 131 1.63 -10.63 8.13
C VAL A 131 0.26 -11.17 7.73
N TYR A 132 -0.59 -11.43 8.71
CA TYR A 132 -1.96 -11.86 8.46
C TYR A 132 -2.87 -10.64 8.42
N HIS A 133 -3.67 -10.54 7.37
CA HIS A 133 -4.69 -9.51 7.22
C HIS A 133 -6.05 -10.15 7.47
N ASN A 134 -6.70 -9.76 8.57
CA ASN A 134 -7.95 -10.33 9.04
C ASN A 134 -9.18 -9.77 8.31
N GLN A 135 -9.04 -9.59 7.00
CA GLN A 135 -10.09 -9.05 6.15
C GLN A 135 -11.10 -10.13 5.78
N ARG A 136 -12.39 -9.85 6.01
CA ARG A 136 -13.47 -10.64 5.42
C ARG A 136 -13.58 -10.31 3.94
N PHE A 137 -13.70 -11.34 3.10
CA PHE A 137 -13.94 -11.13 1.67
C PHE A 137 -15.35 -10.54 1.50
N ASP A 138 -15.42 -9.34 0.93
CA ASP A 138 -16.67 -8.73 0.48
C ASP A 138 -16.54 -8.41 -1.02
N LEU A 139 -17.40 -9.04 -1.83
CA LEU A 139 -17.45 -8.83 -3.27
C LEU A 139 -17.80 -7.39 -3.62
N LYS A 140 -18.75 -6.78 -2.89
CA LYS A 140 -19.17 -5.40 -3.11
C LYS A 140 -17.99 -4.47 -2.90
N HIS A 141 -17.29 -4.62 -1.77
CA HIS A 141 -16.10 -3.84 -1.48
C HIS A 141 -14.98 -4.05 -2.54
N SER A 142 -14.79 -5.28 -3.02
CA SER A 142 -13.82 -5.60 -4.07
C SER A 142 -14.13 -4.88 -5.39
N VAL A 143 -15.39 -4.85 -5.80
CA VAL A 143 -15.84 -4.13 -7.01
C VAL A 143 -15.66 -2.62 -6.85
N TRP A 144 -16.08 -2.06 -5.72
CA TRP A 144 -15.89 -0.62 -5.45
C TRP A 144 -14.42 -0.21 -5.45
N ARG A 145 -13.53 -1.03 -4.90
CA ARG A 145 -12.08 -0.79 -4.92
C ARG A 145 -11.52 -0.80 -6.35
N GLN A 146 -12.04 -1.66 -7.23
CA GLN A 146 -11.66 -1.64 -8.65
C GLN A 146 -12.17 -0.38 -9.37
N ILE A 147 -13.41 0.04 -9.12
CA ILE A 147 -13.97 1.26 -9.70
C ILE A 147 -13.14 2.48 -9.27
N SER A 148 -12.82 2.56 -7.98
CA SER A 148 -11.95 3.58 -7.41
C SER A 148 -10.59 3.62 -8.12
N ASP A 149 -9.85 2.50 -8.18
CA ASP A 149 -8.55 2.42 -8.89
C ASP A 149 -8.65 2.87 -10.36
N GLY A 150 -9.74 2.52 -11.06
CA GLY A 150 -9.99 2.99 -12.43
C GLY A 150 -10.12 4.50 -12.54
N LYS A 151 -10.92 5.13 -11.67
CA LYS A 151 -11.10 6.58 -11.60
C LYS A 151 -9.75 7.29 -11.38
N PHE A 152 -8.98 6.84 -10.40
CA PHE A 152 -7.70 7.46 -10.06
C PHE A 152 -6.65 7.31 -11.16
N ARG A 153 -6.62 6.18 -11.87
CA ARG A 153 -5.75 6.04 -13.04
C ARG A 153 -6.09 7.02 -14.15
N ALA A 154 -7.37 7.38 -14.31
CA ALA A 154 -7.78 8.39 -15.26
C ALA A 154 -7.30 9.77 -14.82
N GLU A 155 -7.47 10.12 -13.54
CA GLU A 155 -6.99 11.37 -12.94
C GLU A 155 -5.46 11.51 -13.02
N LEU A 156 -4.72 10.44 -12.73
CA LEU A 156 -3.25 10.38 -12.84
C LEU A 156 -2.76 10.22 -14.29
N ARG A 157 -3.65 10.25 -15.28
CA ARG A 157 -3.35 10.13 -16.72
C ARG A 157 -2.47 8.92 -17.06
N TYR A 158 -2.70 7.79 -16.42
CA TYR A 158 -2.04 6.54 -16.79
C TYR A 158 -2.33 6.19 -18.25
N SER A 159 -1.36 5.59 -18.94
CA SER A 159 -1.52 5.15 -20.33
C SER A 159 -2.69 4.17 -20.49
N PHE A 160 -3.47 4.34 -21.57
CA PHE A 160 -4.62 3.50 -21.89
C PHE A 160 -4.24 2.01 -21.95
N TRP A 161 -3.23 1.69 -22.76
CA TRP A 161 -2.75 0.31 -22.94
C TRP A 161 -2.21 -0.29 -21.65
N ARG A 162 -1.55 0.54 -20.83
CA ARG A 162 -1.07 0.11 -19.51
C ARG A 162 -2.23 -0.28 -18.59
N THR A 163 -3.33 0.46 -18.61
CA THR A 163 -4.52 0.15 -17.80
C THR A 163 -5.29 -1.04 -18.36
N LEU A 164 -5.47 -1.14 -19.68
CA LEU A 164 -6.13 -2.28 -20.31
C LEU A 164 -5.41 -3.61 -20.03
N LEU A 165 -4.11 -3.67 -20.31
CA LEU A 165 -3.30 -4.86 -20.03
C LEU A 165 -3.33 -5.20 -18.53
N HIS A 166 -3.23 -4.19 -17.65
CA HIS A 166 -3.36 -4.40 -16.22
C HIS A 166 -4.69 -5.06 -15.84
N SER A 167 -5.80 -4.57 -16.39
CA SER A 167 -7.13 -5.13 -16.11
C SER A 167 -7.30 -6.56 -16.61
N ILE A 168 -6.79 -6.88 -17.81
CA ILE A 168 -6.86 -8.24 -18.35
C ILE A 168 -6.00 -9.19 -17.52
N PHE A 169 -4.72 -8.89 -17.35
CA PHE A 169 -3.78 -9.79 -16.66
C PHE A 169 -4.07 -9.94 -15.16
N ARG A 170 -4.70 -8.94 -14.54
CA ARG A 170 -5.14 -9.01 -13.14
C ARG A 170 -6.56 -9.51 -12.95
N VAL A 171 -7.31 -9.81 -14.02
CA VAL A 171 -8.74 -10.19 -13.93
C VAL A 171 -9.55 -9.13 -13.16
N ARG A 172 -9.31 -7.84 -13.49
CA ARG A 172 -9.92 -6.66 -12.88
C ARG A 172 -10.68 -5.82 -13.92
N PRO A 173 -11.82 -6.33 -14.42
CA PRO A 173 -12.56 -5.67 -15.50
C PRO A 173 -13.09 -4.30 -15.08
N PHE A 174 -13.52 -4.15 -13.83
CA PHE A 174 -14.12 -2.89 -13.34
C PHE A 174 -13.13 -1.74 -13.24
N VAL A 175 -11.82 -2.02 -13.13
CA VAL A 175 -10.76 -0.98 -13.20
C VAL A 175 -10.76 -0.32 -14.57
N PHE A 176 -10.76 -1.12 -15.65
CA PHE A 176 -10.74 -0.58 -17.01
C PHE A 176 -12.05 0.11 -17.36
N LEU A 177 -13.19 -0.47 -16.99
CA LEU A 177 -14.49 0.15 -17.20
C LEU A 177 -14.54 1.54 -16.56
N SER A 178 -14.24 1.63 -15.26
CA SER A 178 -14.24 2.92 -14.56
C SER A 178 -13.24 3.92 -15.14
N TYR A 179 -12.05 3.47 -15.54
CA TYR A 179 -11.05 4.30 -16.20
C TYR A 179 -11.57 4.92 -17.50
N VAL A 180 -12.21 4.13 -18.37
CA VAL A 180 -12.80 4.63 -19.63
C VAL A 180 -13.92 5.62 -19.32
N PHE A 181 -14.85 5.27 -18.43
CA PHE A 181 -15.96 6.16 -18.05
C PHE A 181 -15.48 7.53 -17.54
N HIS A 182 -14.41 7.58 -16.74
CA HIS A 182 -13.87 8.85 -16.22
C HIS A 182 -12.97 9.60 -17.20
N ARG A 183 -12.59 8.98 -18.32
CA ARG A 183 -11.78 9.59 -19.37
C ARG A 183 -12.62 10.09 -20.56
N LEU A 184 -13.83 9.59 -20.72
CA LEU A 184 -14.77 10.11 -21.70
C LEU A 184 -15.11 11.57 -21.35
N PRO A 185 -15.09 12.50 -22.31
CA PRO A 185 -15.59 13.84 -22.08
C PRO A 185 -17.05 13.72 -21.65
N LYS A 186 -17.41 14.40 -20.56
CA LYS A 186 -18.82 14.56 -20.22
C LYS A 186 -19.38 15.53 -21.24
N GLU A 187 -20.33 15.09 -22.06
CA GLU A 187 -21.13 16.00 -22.87
C GLU A 187 -21.84 16.96 -21.90
N GLU A 188 -21.55 18.25 -22.03
CA GLU A 188 -22.27 19.35 -21.37
C GLU A 188 -23.59 19.64 -22.09
#